data_AF-A0A914NLE8-F1
#
_entry.id   AF-A0A914NLE8-F1
#
_cell.length_a   1.000
_cell.length_b   1.000
_cell.length_c   1.000
_cell.angle_alpha   90.00
_cell.angle_beta   90.00
_cell.angle_gamma   90.00
#
_symmetry.space_group_name_H-M   'P 1'
#
loop_
_entity.id
_entity.type
_entity.pdbx_description
1 polymer ?
#
loop_
_entity_poly.entity_id
_entity_poly.type
_entity_poly.pdbx_seq_one_letter_code
_entity_poly.pdbx_strand_id
1 'polypeptide(L)'
;MSKGAVKFTKEDELLLKDFSSAVSKKNQVVFYGISSFVGITPIYLFYGAHQMEISDSWFIWIAAAVGVAYLLALSYKNMKHVLKHHKFFVKNIWHL
;
A
#
# COMPACT_ATOMS: atom_id res chain seq x y z
N MET A 1 14.43 21.57 -25.37
CA MET A 1 14.15 22.26 -24.08
C MET A 1 15.23 21.83 -23.10
N SER A 2 16.14 22.75 -22.77
CA SER A 2 17.25 22.48 -21.84
C SER A 2 16.69 22.18 -20.44
N LYS A 3 16.84 20.94 -19.97
CA LYS A 3 16.55 20.56 -18.58
C LYS A 3 17.58 21.27 -17.70
N GLY A 4 17.19 22.38 -17.10
CA GLY A 4 17.96 23.01 -16.04
C GLY A 4 18.17 21.99 -14.92
N ALA A 5 19.43 21.62 -14.67
CA ALA A 5 19.81 20.84 -13.52
C ALA A 5 19.59 21.73 -12.28
N VAL A 6 18.44 21.55 -11.63
CA VAL A 6 18.20 22.11 -10.30
C VAL A 6 19.26 21.51 -9.38
N LYS A 7 20.20 22.33 -8.89
CA LYS A 7 21.19 21.90 -7.89
C LYS A 7 20.43 21.63 -6.59
N PHE A 8 20.25 20.37 -6.27
CA PHE A 8 19.73 19.94 -4.98
C PHE A 8 20.74 20.28 -3.88
N THR A 9 20.23 20.75 -2.74
CA THR A 9 21.07 20.95 -1.55
C THR A 9 21.41 19.56 -0.97
N LYS A 10 22.47 19.47 -0.15
CA LYS A 10 22.83 18.17 0.48
C LYS A 10 21.69 17.59 1.32
N GLU A 11 20.82 18.44 1.87
CA GLU A 11 19.65 18.02 2.63
C GLU A 11 18.58 17.40 1.73
N ASP A 12 18.35 17.99 0.54
CA ASP A 12 17.40 17.46 -0.44
C ASP A 12 17.83 16.07 -0.96
N GLU A 13 19.13 15.85 -1.18
CA GLU A 13 19.66 14.56 -1.62
C GLU A 13 19.53 13.48 -0.54
N LEU A 14 19.76 13.83 0.72
CA LEU A 14 19.57 12.91 1.86
C LEU A 14 18.09 12.53 2.01
N LEU A 15 17.19 13.51 1.94
CA LEU A 15 15.75 13.27 1.95
C LEU A 15 15.32 12.39 0.77
N LEU A 16 15.83 12.66 -0.44
CA LEU A 16 15.50 11.88 -1.62
C LEU A 16 15.98 10.44 -1.50
N LYS A 17 17.17 10.24 -0.93
CA LYS A 17 17.74 8.92 -0.67
C LYS A 17 16.91 8.15 0.37
N ASP A 18 16.46 8.82 1.42
CA ASP A 18 15.60 8.21 2.44
C ASP A 18 14.24 7.82 1.85
N PHE A 19 13.60 8.69 1.07
CA PHE A 19 12.36 8.36 0.35
C PHE A 19 12.56 7.24 -0.68
N SER A 20 13.67 7.25 -1.43
CA SER A 20 13.99 6.21 -2.39
C SER A 20 14.31 4.88 -1.71
N SER A 21 14.88 4.89 -0.51
CA SER A 21 15.19 3.70 0.27
C SER A 21 13.93 3.11 0.91
N ALA A 22 13.02 3.94 1.42
CA ALA A 22 11.75 3.54 2.00
C ALA A 22 10.84 2.85 0.98
N VAL A 23 10.88 3.28 -0.29
CA VAL A 23 10.12 2.67 -1.40
C VAL A 23 10.94 1.62 -2.16
N SER A 24 12.15 1.29 -1.71
CA SER A 24 13.06 0.37 -2.42
C SER A 24 12.46 -1.01 -2.62
N LYS A 25 12.80 -1.64 -3.76
CA LYS A 25 12.41 -3.01 -4.12
C LYS A 25 12.74 -4.02 -3.01
N LYS A 26 13.83 -3.81 -2.27
CA LYS A 26 14.22 -4.68 -1.15
C LYS A 26 13.16 -4.68 -0.03
N ASN A 27 12.65 -3.50 0.34
CA ASN A 27 11.64 -3.37 1.39
C ASN A 27 10.28 -3.87 0.92
N GLN A 28 9.94 -3.63 -0.35
CA GLN A 28 8.71 -4.17 -0.95
C GLN A 28 8.71 -5.70 -0.93
N VAL A 29 9.82 -6.36 -1.28
CA VAL A 29 9.93 -7.83 -1.25
C VAL A 29 9.71 -8.39 0.15
N VAL A 30 10.31 -7.77 1.17
CA VAL A 30 10.10 -8.20 2.58
C VAL A 30 8.65 -8.01 3.00
N PHE A 31 8.06 -6.86 2.65
CA PHE A 31 6.65 -6.58 2.93
C PHE A 31 5.72 -7.60 2.27
N TYR A 32 5.88 -7.84 0.96
CA TYR A 32 5.07 -8.83 0.23
C TYR A 32 5.31 -10.26 0.73
N GLY A 33 6.53 -10.60 1.14
CA GLY A 33 6.84 -11.91 1.72
C GLY A 33 6.04 -12.19 2.99
N ILE A 34 6.06 -11.24 3.94
CA ILE A 34 5.33 -11.38 5.20
C ILE A 34 3.81 -11.32 4.96
N SER A 35 3.34 -10.39 4.13
CA SER A 35 1.91 -10.30 3.78
C SER A 35 1.39 -11.57 3.11
N SER A 36 2.20 -12.22 2.28
CA SER A 36 1.83 -13.50 1.64
C SER A 36 1.67 -14.62 2.67
N PHE A 37 2.59 -14.72 3.63
CA PHE A 37 2.50 -15.72 4.70
C PHE A 37 1.25 -15.52 5.57
N VAL A 38 0.98 -14.28 5.97
CA VAL A 38 -0.24 -13.93 6.73
C VAL A 38 -1.49 -14.23 5.91
N GLY A 39 -1.48 -13.95 4.59
CA GLY A 39 -2.60 -14.23 3.69
C GLY A 39 -2.88 -15.72 3.46
N ILE A 40 -1.86 -16.58 3.45
CA ILE A 40 -2.00 -18.03 3.27
C ILE A 40 -2.39 -18.73 4.58
N THR A 41 -2.09 -18.13 5.73
CA THR A 41 -2.35 -18.72 7.06
C THR A 41 -3.80 -19.24 7.24
N PRO A 42 -4.86 -18.51 6.87
CA PRO A 42 -6.24 -19.01 6.99
C PRO A 42 -6.52 -20.22 6.11
N ILE A 43 -5.90 -20.30 4.92
CA ILE A 43 -6.07 -21.41 3.97
C ILE A 43 -5.41 -22.67 4.54
N TYR A 44 -4.20 -22.54 5.10
CA TYR A 44 -3.52 -23.63 5.78
C TYR A 44 -4.31 -24.14 6.98
N LEU A 45 -4.87 -23.23 7.79
CA LEU A 45 -5.67 -23.58 8.96
C LEU A 45 -6.98 -24.29 8.57
N PHE A 46 -7.61 -23.88 7.47
CA PHE A 46 -8.81 -24.50 6.94
C PHE A 46 -8.55 -25.93 6.43
N TYR A 47 -7.49 -26.11 5.63
CA TYR A 47 -7.10 -27.43 5.11
C TYR A 47 -6.61 -28.36 6.23
N GLY A 48 -5.72 -27.87 7.09
CA GLY A 48 -5.04 -28.67 8.10
C GLY A 48 -5.92 -29.03 9.31
N ALA A 49 -6.74 -28.11 9.80
CA ALA A 49 -7.52 -28.33 11.03
C ALA A 49 -8.94 -28.83 10.77
N HIS A 50 -9.57 -28.44 9.65
CA HIS A 50 -10.96 -28.83 9.35
C HIS A 50 -11.08 -29.98 8.34
N GLN A 51 -9.98 -30.42 7.70
CA GLN A 51 -9.98 -31.45 6.63
C GLN A 51 -11.05 -31.22 5.54
N MET A 52 -11.48 -29.98 5.36
CA MET A 52 -12.45 -29.62 4.32
C MET A 52 -11.70 -29.30 3.03
N GLU A 53 -12.21 -29.79 1.90
CA GLU A 53 -11.64 -29.42 0.62
C GLU A 53 -11.87 -27.93 0.33
N ILE A 54 -10.80 -27.23 -0.07
CA ILE A 54 -10.85 -25.83 -0.47
C ILE A 54 -11.77 -25.65 -1.69
N SER A 55 -11.84 -26.67 -2.55
CA SER A 55 -12.75 -26.75 -3.71
C SER A 55 -14.21 -26.56 -3.31
N ASP A 56 -14.65 -27.19 -2.23
CA ASP A 56 -16.06 -27.17 -1.82
C ASP A 56 -16.49 -25.81 -1.25
N SER A 57 -15.53 -25.05 -0.71
CA SER A 57 -15.77 -23.75 -0.07
C SER A 57 -15.27 -22.56 -0.90
N TRP A 58 -15.03 -22.75 -2.20
CA TRP A 58 -14.47 -21.70 -3.09
C TRP A 58 -15.26 -20.38 -3.05
N PHE A 59 -16.59 -20.47 -2.92
CA PHE A 59 -17.47 -19.30 -2.89
C PHE A 59 -17.24 -18.41 -1.65
N ILE A 60 -16.91 -18.99 -0.49
CA ILE A 60 -16.67 -18.21 0.73
C ILE A 60 -15.34 -17.46 0.65
N TRP A 61 -14.33 -18.07 0.00
CA TRP A 61 -13.04 -17.44 -0.28
C TRP A 61 -13.17 -16.27 -1.25
N ILE A 62 -13.98 -16.43 -2.30
CA ILE A 62 -14.27 -15.34 -3.24
C ILE A 62 -15.05 -14.22 -2.53
N ALA A 63 -16.09 -14.55 -1.76
CA ALA A 63 -16.86 -13.56 -1.02
C ALA A 63 -15.97 -12.76 -0.04
N ALA A 64 -15.08 -13.44 0.69
CA ALA A 64 -14.12 -12.81 1.58
C ALA A 64 -13.15 -11.90 0.81
N ALA A 65 -12.59 -12.38 -0.31
CA ALA A 65 -11.67 -11.60 -1.14
C ALA A 65 -12.34 -10.34 -1.72
N VAL A 66 -13.56 -10.46 -2.23
CA VAL A 66 -14.36 -9.33 -2.73
C VAL A 66 -14.68 -8.36 -1.60
N GLY A 67 -15.05 -8.87 -0.42
CA GLY A 67 -15.31 -8.04 0.77
C GLY A 67 -14.10 -7.21 1.16
N VAL A 68 -12.92 -7.83 1.26
CA VAL A 68 -11.66 -7.13 1.58
C VAL A 68 -11.31 -6.12 0.49
N ALA A 69 -11.41 -6.50 -0.80
CA ALA A 69 -11.13 -5.59 -1.91
C ALA A 69 -12.06 -4.37 -1.89
N TYR A 70 -13.35 -4.56 -1.60
CA TYR A 70 -14.33 -3.50 -1.47
C TYR A 70 -14.01 -2.55 -0.30
N LEU A 71 -13.67 -3.09 0.88
CA LEU A 71 -13.27 -2.29 2.04
C LEU A 71 -11.98 -1.50 1.78
N LEU A 72 -11.01 -2.09 1.06
CA LEU A 72 -9.82 -1.36 0.61
C LEU A 72 -10.22 -0.22 -0.32
N ALA A 73 -11.06 -0.48 -1.33
CA ALA A 73 -11.51 0.54 -2.28
C ALA A 73 -12.23 1.71 -1.58
N LEU A 74 -13.06 1.42 -0.58
CA LEU A 74 -13.70 2.44 0.27
C LEU A 74 -12.66 3.24 1.07
N SER A 75 -11.70 2.56 1.70
CA SER A 75 -10.62 3.21 2.45
C SER A 75 -9.81 4.17 1.57
N TYR A 76 -9.44 3.75 0.36
CA TYR A 76 -8.74 4.61 -0.60
C TYR A 76 -9.59 5.79 -1.09
N LYS A 77 -10.90 5.60 -1.26
CA LYS A 77 -11.82 6.70 -1.60
C LYS A 77 -11.85 7.77 -0.50
N ASN A 78 -11.82 7.35 0.77
CA ASN A 78 -11.80 8.25 1.93
C ASN A 78 -10.44 8.94 2.12
N MET A 79 -9.33 8.25 1.86
CA MET A 79 -7.97 8.84 1.95
C MET A 79 -7.72 9.95 0.92
N LYS A 80 -8.38 9.91 -0.25
CA LYS A 80 -8.35 11.02 -1.22
C LYS A 80 -8.94 12.32 -0.65
N HIS A 81 -9.83 12.25 0.34
CA HIS A 81 -10.40 13.45 0.97
C HIS A 81 -9.39 14.17 1.87
N VAL A 82 -8.55 13.42 2.59
CA VAL A 82 -7.49 13.97 3.45
C VAL A 82 -6.43 14.72 2.64
N LEU A 83 -6.07 14.20 1.45
CA LEU A 83 -5.12 14.84 0.55
C LEU A 83 -5.59 16.19 -0.02
N LYS A 84 -6.90 16.41 -0.16
CA LYS A 84 -7.43 17.71 -0.66
C LYS A 84 -7.26 18.83 0.36
N HIS A 85 -7.48 18.55 1.65
CA HIS A 85 -7.29 19.53 2.72
C HIS A 85 -5.81 19.90 2.88
N HIS A 86 -4.90 18.92 2.79
CA HIS A 86 -3.46 19.19 2.82
C HIS A 86 -2.99 20.02 1.61
N LYS A 87 -3.48 19.72 0.40
CA LYS A 87 -3.11 20.46 -0.82
C LYS A 87 -3.64 21.90 -0.82
N PHE A 88 -4.82 22.13 -0.23
CA PHE A 88 -5.38 23.47 -0.04
C PHE A 88 -4.58 24.27 1.00
N PHE A 89 -4.24 23.65 2.13
CA PHE A 89 -3.48 24.30 3.20
C PHE A 89 -2.07 24.70 2.76
N VAL A 90 -1.35 23.80 2.07
CA VAL A 90 -0.01 24.09 1.53
C VAL A 90 -0.05 25.18 0.45
N LYS A 91 -1.11 25.23 -0.36
CA LYS A 91 -1.26 26.28 -1.38
C LYS A 91 -1.59 27.65 -0.76
N ASN A 92 -2.34 27.69 0.35
CA ASN A 92 -2.71 28.94 1.02
C ASN A 92 -1.55 29.55 1.82
N ILE A 93 -0.60 28.73 2.30
CA ILE A 93 0.59 29.18 3.03
C ILE A 93 1.68 29.77 2.13
N TRP A 94 1.74 29.37 0.86
CA TRP A 94 2.70 29.94 -0.11
C TRP A 94 2.27 31.27 -0.74
N HIS A 95 1.03 31.70 -0.47
CA HIS A 95 0.44 32.95 -0.98
C HIS A 95 0.26 34.03 0.10
N LEU A 96 0.73 33.79 1.33
CA LEU A 96 0.82 34.72 2.46
C LEU A 96 2.29 35.02 2.75
#